data_AF-M1AMY0-F1
#
_entry.id   AF-M1AMY0-F1
#
_cell.length_a   1.000
_cell.length_b   1.000
_cell.length_c   1.000
_cell.angle_alpha   90.00
_cell.angle_beta   90.00
_cell.angle_gamma   90.00
#
_symmetry.space_group_name_H-M   'P 1'
#
loop_
_entity.id
_entity.type
_entity.pdbx_description
1 polymer ?
#
loop_
_entity_poly.entity_id
_entity_poly.type
_entity_poly.pdbx_seq_one_letter_code
_entity_poly.pdbx_strand_id
1 'polypeptide(L)'
;TSHDNLVLPEVYDQDGHPLRIGERYIINNPLTGGGAVYLANIGNLQCPNAVLHHVSIPQFMGKGTPVMFVHKSESDYGDVVRVMTGVYIKFFVKTTRLCVNKTVWKVNDDEGLVVTGGNVGNENGIFKIMKTDLVMPGGMKNVYKLLHCPAHLECKDIGGTFKDGYPRLVTVDNDKDFIPFVFIKAKANISFYRSM
;
A
#
# COMPACT_ATOMS: atom_id res chain seq x y z
N THR A 1 -15.59 9.68 -34.71
CA THR A 1 -14.88 8.58 -34.03
C THR A 1 -15.06 8.77 -32.54
N SER A 2 -15.87 7.92 -31.89
CA SER A 2 -16.14 8.05 -30.46
C SER A 2 -14.83 7.93 -29.70
N HIS A 3 -14.38 9.02 -29.09
CA HIS A 3 -13.37 8.96 -28.04
C HIS A 3 -14.11 8.46 -26.81
N ASP A 4 -14.29 7.15 -26.72
CA ASP A 4 -14.70 6.54 -25.46
C ASP A 4 -13.58 6.84 -24.47
N ASN A 5 -13.78 7.88 -23.65
CA ASN A 5 -12.95 8.16 -22.50
C ASN A 5 -13.04 6.95 -21.58
N LEU A 6 -12.13 6.00 -21.75
CA LEU A 6 -12.10 4.77 -20.99
C LEU A 6 -11.79 5.11 -19.52
N VAL A 7 -12.85 5.26 -18.72
CA VAL A 7 -12.72 5.41 -17.28
C VAL A 7 -12.48 4.02 -16.70
N LEU A 8 -11.29 3.80 -16.15
CA LEU A 8 -10.92 2.53 -15.53
C LEU A 8 -11.79 2.24 -14.29
N PRO A 9 -12.11 0.97 -14.00
CA PRO A 9 -12.88 0.59 -12.81
C PRO A 9 -12.28 1.09 -11.50
N GLU A 10 -13.14 1.30 -10.49
CA GLU A 10 -12.72 1.71 -9.15
C GLU A 10 -12.14 0.54 -8.36
N VAL A 11 -11.25 0.87 -7.43
CA VAL A 11 -10.77 -0.06 -6.40
C VAL A 11 -11.69 0.08 -5.20
N TYR A 12 -12.16 -1.05 -4.64
CA TYR A 12 -13.12 -1.08 -3.54
C TYR A 12 -12.49 -1.67 -2.28
N ASP A 13 -12.93 -1.19 -1.12
CA ASP A 13 -12.60 -1.78 0.17
C ASP A 13 -13.48 -3.02 0.46
N GLN A 14 -13.25 -3.65 1.61
CA GLN A 14 -14.03 -4.81 2.06
C GLN A 14 -15.49 -4.48 2.39
N ASP A 15 -15.83 -3.22 2.63
CA ASP A 15 -17.21 -2.78 2.86
C ASP A 15 -17.94 -2.47 1.54
N GLY A 16 -17.24 -2.55 0.40
CA GLY A 16 -17.80 -2.30 -0.92
C GLY A 16 -17.82 -0.83 -1.32
N HIS A 17 -17.08 0.04 -0.62
CA HIS A 17 -16.95 1.45 -0.96
C HIS A 17 -15.69 1.69 -1.79
N PRO A 18 -15.71 2.63 -2.74
CA PRO A 18 -14.52 2.95 -3.52
C PRO A 18 -13.45 3.57 -2.62
N LEU A 19 -12.20 3.15 -2.84
CA LEU A 19 -11.04 3.77 -2.23
C LEU A 19 -10.97 5.22 -2.69
N ARG A 20 -10.97 6.13 -1.73
CA ARG A 20 -10.80 7.56 -1.97
C ARG A 20 -9.38 8.03 -1.70
N ILE A 21 -8.94 9.00 -2.50
CA ILE A 21 -7.67 9.69 -2.35
C ILE A 21 -7.68 10.48 -1.04
N GLY A 22 -6.56 10.49 -0.32
CA GLY A 22 -6.46 11.17 0.98
C GLY A 22 -7.18 10.48 2.15
N GLU A 23 -8.02 9.49 1.88
CA GLU A 23 -8.66 8.69 2.92
C GLU A 23 -7.73 7.58 3.43
N ARG A 24 -8.03 7.07 4.63
CA ARG A 24 -7.15 6.14 5.36
C ARG A 24 -7.62 4.71 5.21
N TYR A 25 -6.70 3.81 4.84
CA TYR A 25 -6.99 2.38 4.69
C TYR A 25 -5.89 1.54 5.34
N ILE A 26 -6.26 0.37 5.85
CA ILE A 26 -5.33 -0.70 6.16
C ILE A 26 -5.20 -1.58 4.91
N ILE A 27 -3.96 -1.81 4.47
CA ILE A 27 -3.65 -2.83 3.47
C ILE A 27 -3.43 -4.15 4.20
N ASN A 28 -4.17 -5.19 3.83
CA ASN A 28 -4.10 -6.48 4.51
C ASN A 28 -3.93 -7.64 3.54
N ASN A 29 -2.99 -8.55 3.84
CA ASN A 29 -2.92 -9.84 3.17
C ASN A 29 -4.02 -10.76 3.73
N PRO A 30 -5.02 -11.16 2.92
CA PRO A 30 -6.15 -11.97 3.36
C PRO A 30 -5.80 -13.47 3.52
N LEU A 31 -4.61 -13.92 3.12
CA LEU A 31 -4.22 -15.33 3.22
C LEU A 31 -4.04 -15.77 4.67
N THR A 32 -4.32 -17.05 4.92
CA THR A 32 -4.04 -17.67 6.23
C THR A 32 -2.55 -17.56 6.53
N GLY A 33 -2.21 -17.05 7.72
CA GLY A 33 -0.82 -16.80 8.11
C GLY A 33 -0.26 -15.46 7.64
N GLY A 34 -0.99 -14.72 6.80
CA GLY A 34 -0.70 -13.33 6.45
C GLY A 34 -1.39 -12.33 7.37
N GLY A 35 -1.13 -11.05 7.14
CA GLY A 35 -1.73 -9.97 7.90
C GLY A 35 -1.44 -8.59 7.33
N ALA A 36 -1.70 -7.59 8.14
CA ALA A 36 -1.69 -6.20 7.69
C ALA A 36 -0.28 -5.66 7.46
N VAL A 37 -0.17 -4.74 6.50
CA VAL A 37 1.05 -3.98 6.22
C VAL A 37 1.23 -2.90 7.28
N TYR A 38 2.46 -2.70 7.75
CA TYR A 38 2.80 -1.75 8.79
C TYR A 38 4.16 -1.08 8.58
N LEU A 39 4.31 0.09 9.19
CA LEU A 39 5.55 0.86 9.21
C LEU A 39 6.41 0.41 10.38
N ALA A 40 7.69 0.15 10.11
CA ALA A 40 8.68 -0.14 11.14
C ALA A 40 9.91 0.74 11.00
N ASN A 41 10.63 0.91 12.12
CA ASN A 41 11.93 1.56 12.16
C ASN A 41 13.01 0.49 12.39
N ILE A 42 13.61 0.00 11.30
CA ILE A 42 14.67 -1.00 11.37
C ILE A 42 16.02 -0.28 11.45
N GLY A 43 16.82 -0.65 12.45
CA GLY A 43 18.13 -0.03 12.70
C GLY A 43 18.08 1.25 13.53
N ASN A 44 16.95 1.55 14.17
CA ASN A 44 16.77 2.72 15.05
C ASN A 44 17.16 4.05 14.38
N LEU A 45 16.76 4.23 13.13
CA LEU A 45 17.03 5.45 12.38
C LEU A 45 16.18 6.61 12.92
N GLN A 46 16.56 7.82 12.53
CA GLN A 46 15.83 9.04 12.90
C GLN A 46 14.36 9.01 12.45
N CYS A 47 14.09 8.39 11.30
CA CYS A 47 12.75 8.23 10.74
C CYS A 47 12.50 6.76 10.40
N PRO A 48 11.28 6.24 10.64
CA PRO A 48 10.91 4.90 10.20
C PRO A 48 11.12 4.73 8.69
N ASN A 49 11.64 3.59 8.30
CA ASN A 49 12.21 3.34 6.97
C ASN A 49 11.67 2.07 6.28
N ALA A 50 10.98 1.18 7.00
CA ALA A 50 10.64 -0.14 6.49
C ALA A 50 9.13 -0.34 6.31
N VAL A 51 8.76 -1.00 5.20
CA VAL A 51 7.40 -1.48 4.93
C VAL A 51 7.39 -2.99 5.17
N LEU A 52 6.73 -3.40 6.26
CA LEU A 52 6.63 -4.80 6.66
C LEU A 52 5.19 -5.29 6.55
N HIS A 53 5.00 -6.61 6.57
CA HIS A 53 3.67 -7.20 6.69
C HIS A 53 3.62 -8.18 7.85
N HIS A 54 2.48 -8.22 8.55
CA HIS A 54 2.29 -9.16 9.63
C HIS A 54 2.22 -10.58 9.08
N VAL A 55 2.76 -11.52 9.85
CA VAL A 55 2.69 -12.97 9.59
C VAL A 55 2.33 -13.69 10.89
N SER A 56 1.89 -14.94 10.81
CA SER A 56 1.53 -15.78 11.97
C SER A 56 2.75 -16.28 12.77
N ILE A 57 3.66 -15.37 13.08
CA ILE A 57 4.83 -15.58 13.94
C ILE A 57 4.67 -14.58 15.09
N PRO A 58 4.72 -15.00 16.37
CA PRO A 58 4.29 -14.18 17.51
C PRO A 58 4.82 -12.74 17.54
N GLN A 59 6.10 -12.52 17.25
CA GLN A 59 6.73 -11.20 17.24
C GLN A 59 6.36 -10.33 16.03
N PHE A 60 5.76 -10.91 15.00
CA PHE A 60 5.34 -10.23 13.77
C PHE A 60 3.81 -10.22 13.60
N MET A 61 3.04 -10.54 14.64
CA MET A 61 1.60 -10.32 14.65
C MET A 61 1.28 -8.89 15.10
N GLY A 62 0.15 -8.33 14.66
CA GLY A 62 -0.25 -7.01 15.09
C GLY A 62 -1.32 -6.34 14.22
N LYS A 63 -1.41 -5.02 14.39
CA LYS A 63 -2.31 -4.16 13.62
C LYS A 63 -1.53 -3.41 12.55
N GLY A 64 -2.14 -3.28 11.37
CA GLY A 64 -1.55 -2.52 10.28
C GLY A 64 -1.41 -1.03 10.58
N THR A 65 -0.52 -0.38 9.85
CA THR A 65 -0.40 1.08 9.85
C THR A 65 -1.25 1.64 8.71
N PRO A 66 -2.17 2.59 8.97
CA PRO A 66 -2.98 3.18 7.91
C PRO A 66 -2.13 3.83 6.82
N VAL A 67 -2.55 3.69 5.57
CA VAL A 67 -1.99 4.38 4.41
C VAL A 67 -3.01 5.35 3.82
N MET A 68 -2.50 6.29 3.02
CA MET A 68 -3.27 7.13 2.11
C MET A 68 -2.73 6.99 0.70
N PHE A 69 -3.63 7.05 -0.27
CA PHE A 69 -3.29 7.16 -1.68
C PHE A 69 -3.25 8.63 -2.10
N VAL A 70 -2.32 8.96 -2.99
CA VAL A 70 -2.16 10.29 -3.58
C VAL A 70 -2.06 10.13 -5.10
N HIS A 71 -2.67 11.04 -5.85
CA HIS A 71 -2.61 11.01 -7.32
C HIS A 71 -1.18 11.08 -7.83
N LYS A 72 -0.93 10.41 -8.96
CA LYS A 72 0.29 10.64 -9.76
C LYS A 72 0.21 11.99 -10.46
N SER A 73 -0.92 12.31 -11.08
CA SER A 73 -1.10 13.52 -11.87
C SER A 73 -2.33 14.31 -11.42
N GLU A 74 -2.26 15.63 -11.48
CA GLU A 74 -3.43 16.51 -11.30
C GLU A 74 -4.50 16.29 -12.38
N SER A 75 -4.11 15.73 -13.53
CA SER A 75 -5.03 15.33 -14.60
C SER A 75 -5.81 14.05 -14.31
N ASP A 76 -5.47 13.31 -13.24
CA ASP A 76 -6.23 12.15 -12.81
C ASP A 76 -7.52 12.67 -12.14
N TYR A 77 -8.57 12.88 -12.96
CA TYR A 77 -9.84 13.42 -12.48
C TYR A 77 -10.56 12.47 -11.52
N GLY A 78 -11.07 13.03 -10.42
CA GLY A 78 -11.91 12.36 -9.44
C GLY A 78 -11.20 12.09 -8.10
N ASP A 79 -11.95 11.76 -7.07
CA ASP A 79 -11.44 11.54 -5.72
C ASP A 79 -11.26 10.05 -5.40
N VAL A 80 -11.36 9.17 -6.40
CA VAL A 80 -11.31 7.71 -6.24
C VAL A 80 -10.06 7.10 -6.86
N VAL A 81 -9.56 6.04 -6.24
CA VAL A 81 -8.47 5.20 -6.75
C VAL A 81 -9.05 4.23 -7.77
N ARG A 82 -8.46 4.21 -8.97
CA ARG A 82 -8.88 3.34 -10.07
C ARG A 82 -7.82 2.29 -10.37
N VAL A 83 -8.27 1.13 -10.85
CA VAL A 83 -7.37 0.05 -11.24
C VAL A 83 -6.41 0.54 -12.33
N MET A 84 -5.15 0.11 -12.26
CA MET A 84 -4.09 0.47 -13.21
C MET A 84 -3.78 1.97 -13.39
N THR A 85 -4.41 2.84 -12.61
CA THR A 85 -4.02 4.25 -12.47
C THR A 85 -2.85 4.36 -11.48
N GLY A 86 -1.86 5.18 -11.84
CA GLY A 86 -0.68 5.39 -11.01
C GLY A 86 -1.02 6.20 -9.75
N VAL A 87 -0.56 5.72 -8.60
CA VAL A 87 -0.71 6.39 -7.30
C VAL A 87 0.58 6.36 -6.51
N TYR A 88 0.74 7.31 -5.60
CA TYR A 88 1.70 7.21 -4.51
C TYR A 88 1.01 6.64 -3.27
N ILE A 89 1.73 5.81 -2.53
CA ILE A 89 1.27 5.23 -1.26
C ILE A 89 2.12 5.84 -0.15
N LYS A 90 1.49 6.32 0.93
CA LYS A 90 2.21 6.81 2.10
C LYS A 90 1.54 6.37 3.38
N PHE A 91 2.33 6.08 4.41
CA PHE A 91 1.76 5.84 5.73
C PHE A 91 1.21 7.12 6.34
N PHE A 92 0.04 6.99 6.98
CA PHE A 92 -0.57 8.00 7.82
C PHE A 92 -0.26 7.70 9.28
N VAL A 93 0.77 8.39 9.81
CA VAL A 93 1.22 8.26 11.20
C VAL A 93 1.39 9.63 11.82
N LYS A 94 1.15 9.72 13.13
CA LYS A 94 1.63 10.87 13.91
C LYS A 94 3.16 10.78 13.93
N THR A 95 3.82 11.76 13.33
CA THR A 95 5.28 11.80 13.22
C THR A 95 5.78 13.21 13.49
N THR A 96 7.07 13.34 13.76
CA THR A 96 7.72 14.64 13.91
C THR A 96 7.71 15.38 12.57
N ARG A 97 7.81 16.72 12.61
CA ARG A 97 7.93 17.54 11.39
C ARG A 97 9.11 17.09 10.49
N LEU A 98 10.17 16.55 11.09
CA LEU A 98 11.34 16.02 10.38
C LEU A 98 11.02 14.79 9.52
N CYS A 99 10.09 13.94 9.97
CA CYS A 99 9.82 12.65 9.34
C CYS A 99 8.49 12.61 8.56
N VAL A 100 7.76 13.73 8.47
CA VAL A 100 6.47 13.80 7.75
C VAL A 100 6.60 13.48 6.27
N ASN A 101 7.73 13.85 5.65
CA ASN A 101 8.03 13.55 4.24
C ASN A 101 8.73 12.19 4.05
N LYS A 102 8.89 11.39 5.12
CA LYS A 102 9.60 10.10 5.08
C LYS A 102 8.68 8.89 5.14
N THR A 103 7.36 9.09 4.95
CA THR A 103 6.37 8.00 4.99
C THR A 103 5.90 7.51 3.63
N VAL A 104 6.33 8.17 2.54
CA VAL A 104 6.00 7.78 1.17
C VAL A 104 6.79 6.52 0.80
N TRP A 105 6.09 5.54 0.22
CA TRP A 105 6.68 4.30 -0.23
C TRP A 105 7.56 4.53 -1.46
N LYS A 106 8.61 3.72 -1.56
CA LYS A 106 9.43 3.53 -2.76
C LYS A 106 9.95 2.09 -2.76
N VAL A 107 10.56 1.68 -3.86
CA VAL A 107 11.35 0.45 -3.93
C VAL A 107 12.82 0.84 -3.89
N ASN A 108 13.65 0.11 -3.15
CA ASN A 108 15.10 0.31 -3.19
C ASN A 108 15.71 -0.37 -4.43
N ASP A 109 16.74 0.25 -5.00
CA ASP A 109 17.32 -0.21 -6.26
C ASP A 109 18.13 -1.51 -6.09
N ASP A 110 18.72 -1.72 -4.90
CA ASP A 110 19.63 -2.84 -4.65
C ASP A 110 18.92 -4.20 -4.53
N GLU A 111 17.79 -4.24 -3.81
CA GLU A 111 17.15 -5.50 -3.39
C GLU A 111 15.68 -5.59 -3.81
N GLY A 112 15.11 -4.54 -4.41
CA GLY A 112 13.69 -4.51 -4.77
C GLY A 112 12.74 -4.46 -3.56
N LEU A 113 13.24 -4.18 -2.37
CA LEU A 113 12.44 -4.07 -1.15
C LEU A 113 11.58 -2.80 -1.18
N VAL A 114 10.33 -2.95 -0.78
CA VAL A 114 9.47 -1.79 -0.52
C VAL A 114 9.87 -1.16 0.81
N VAL A 115 10.21 0.11 0.77
CA VAL A 115 10.69 0.91 1.89
C VAL A 115 10.01 2.28 1.90
N THR A 116 10.21 3.07 2.95
CA THR A 116 9.74 4.46 2.98
C THR A 116 10.86 5.45 2.65
N GLY A 117 10.53 6.74 2.62
CA GLY A 117 11.46 7.81 2.23
C GLY A 117 11.48 8.13 0.74
N GLY A 118 10.45 7.69 0.00
CA GLY A 118 10.15 8.18 -1.35
C GLY A 118 9.64 9.63 -1.34
N ASN A 119 9.32 10.14 -2.52
CA ASN A 119 8.74 11.48 -2.71
C ASN A 119 7.53 11.37 -3.64
N VAL A 120 6.44 12.07 -3.28
CA VAL A 120 5.33 12.32 -4.23
C VAL A 120 5.88 13.15 -5.38
N GLY A 121 5.49 12.81 -6.61
CA GLY A 121 6.02 13.41 -7.84
C GLY A 121 7.27 12.72 -8.39
N ASN A 122 7.91 11.80 -7.64
CA ASN A 122 8.98 10.98 -8.21
C ASN A 122 8.36 9.88 -9.09
N GLU A 123 8.71 9.86 -10.36
CA GLU A 123 8.18 8.91 -11.33
C GLU A 123 8.61 7.45 -11.08
N ASN A 124 9.66 7.22 -10.30
CA ASN A 124 10.09 5.89 -9.86
C ASN A 124 9.37 5.42 -8.59
N GLY A 125 8.56 6.27 -7.95
CA GLY A 125 7.81 5.95 -6.72
C GLY A 125 6.36 5.53 -6.98
N ILE A 126 5.99 5.22 -8.22
CA ILE A 126 4.60 4.98 -8.62
C ILE A 126 4.22 3.53 -8.35
N PHE A 127 3.03 3.35 -7.78
CA PHE A 127 2.37 2.06 -7.62
C PHE A 127 1.06 2.02 -8.41
N LYS A 128 0.62 0.82 -8.76
CA LYS A 128 -0.69 0.56 -9.36
C LYS A 128 -1.40 -0.56 -8.60
N ILE A 129 -2.72 -0.58 -8.72
CA ILE A 129 -3.57 -1.62 -8.11
C ILE A 129 -4.27 -2.36 -9.25
N MET A 130 -4.16 -3.69 -9.26
CA MET A 130 -4.83 -4.54 -10.24
C MET A 130 -5.78 -5.49 -9.53
N LYS A 131 -6.97 -5.70 -10.09
CA LYS A 131 -7.92 -6.69 -9.56
C LYS A 131 -7.42 -8.10 -9.84
N THR A 132 -7.68 -9.01 -8.90
CA THR A 132 -7.37 -10.44 -9.06
C THR A 132 -8.67 -11.25 -9.16
N ASP A 133 -8.58 -12.43 -9.77
CA ASP A 133 -9.67 -13.41 -9.79
C ASP A 133 -9.58 -14.41 -8.63
N LEU A 134 -8.71 -14.14 -7.64
CA LEU A 134 -8.54 -15.01 -6.49
C LEU A 134 -9.80 -15.04 -5.62
N VAL A 135 -10.27 -16.24 -5.35
CA VAL A 135 -11.38 -16.48 -4.42
C VAL A 135 -10.80 -16.72 -3.03
N MET A 136 -11.05 -15.80 -2.11
CA MET A 136 -10.53 -15.89 -0.75
C MET A 136 -11.51 -16.61 0.18
N PRO A 137 -11.01 -17.48 1.08
CA PRO A 137 -11.81 -18.04 2.16
C PRO A 137 -12.41 -16.93 3.05
N GLY A 138 -13.56 -17.22 3.69
CA GLY A 138 -14.15 -16.30 4.67
C GLY A 138 -14.95 -15.14 4.07
N GLY A 139 -15.29 -15.19 2.77
CA GLY A 139 -16.19 -14.22 2.14
C GLY A 139 -15.55 -12.86 1.86
N MET A 140 -14.22 -12.76 1.92
CA MET A 140 -13.50 -11.56 1.49
C MET A 140 -13.71 -11.30 0.01
N LYS A 141 -14.08 -10.07 -0.31
CA LYS A 141 -14.36 -9.59 -1.67
C LYS A 141 -13.20 -8.72 -2.14
N ASN A 142 -13.24 -8.19 -3.36
CA ASN A 142 -12.36 -7.09 -3.79
C ASN A 142 -10.87 -7.35 -3.45
N VAL A 143 -10.33 -8.42 -4.01
CA VAL A 143 -8.94 -8.84 -3.82
C VAL A 143 -8.09 -8.31 -4.96
N TYR A 144 -6.98 -7.68 -4.61
CA TYR A 144 -6.10 -6.98 -5.54
C TYR A 144 -4.66 -7.47 -5.42
N LYS A 145 -3.85 -7.14 -6.41
CA LYS A 145 -2.39 -7.12 -6.30
C LYS A 145 -1.87 -5.70 -6.47
N LEU A 146 -0.78 -5.41 -5.77
CA LEU A 146 -0.05 -4.15 -5.92
C LEU A 146 1.07 -4.36 -6.92
N LEU A 147 1.33 -3.34 -7.74
CA LEU A 147 2.44 -3.31 -8.67
C LEU A 147 3.29 -2.07 -8.40
N HIS A 148 4.61 -2.21 -8.47
CA HIS A 148 5.53 -1.08 -8.60
C HIS A 148 5.77 -0.81 -10.08
N CYS A 149 5.53 0.43 -10.51
CA CYS A 149 5.56 0.82 -11.92
C CYS A 149 6.40 2.09 -12.11
N PRO A 150 7.73 1.99 -12.00
CA PRO A 150 8.61 3.11 -12.25
C PRO A 150 8.49 3.58 -13.70
N ALA A 151 8.79 4.85 -13.96
CA ALA A 151 8.74 5.37 -15.33
C ALA A 151 9.77 4.67 -16.21
N HIS A 152 9.38 4.44 -17.47
CA HIS A 152 10.23 3.84 -18.49
C HIS A 152 10.70 2.41 -18.20
N LEU A 153 10.10 1.75 -17.20
CA LEU A 153 10.42 0.39 -16.80
C LEU A 153 9.15 -0.45 -16.72
N GLU A 154 9.32 -1.77 -16.79
CA GLU A 154 8.21 -2.70 -16.63
C GLU A 154 7.66 -2.67 -15.19
N CYS A 155 6.34 -2.82 -15.08
CA CYS A 155 5.70 -2.97 -13.77
C CYS A 155 6.02 -4.34 -13.17
N LYS A 156 6.43 -4.35 -11.90
CA LYS A 156 6.66 -5.58 -11.13
C LYS A 156 5.58 -5.76 -10.07
N ASP A 157 5.17 -7.00 -9.83
CA ASP A 157 4.22 -7.31 -8.77
C ASP A 157 4.88 -7.15 -7.38
N ILE A 158 4.08 -6.94 -6.34
CA ILE A 158 4.55 -6.90 -4.96
C ILE A 158 4.28 -8.24 -4.27
N GLY A 159 5.35 -8.92 -3.90
CA GLY A 159 5.36 -10.14 -3.10
C GLY A 159 5.84 -9.91 -1.66
N GLY A 160 6.17 -10.99 -0.98
CA GLY A 160 6.76 -10.98 0.36
C GLY A 160 8.05 -11.79 0.43
N THR A 161 8.93 -11.39 1.33
CA THR A 161 10.19 -12.09 1.59
C THR A 161 10.56 -11.95 3.07
N PHE A 162 11.37 -12.90 3.57
CA PHE A 162 11.95 -12.79 4.90
C PHE A 162 13.41 -12.36 4.76
N LYS A 163 13.70 -11.10 5.10
CA LYS A 163 15.02 -10.49 4.87
C LYS A 163 15.46 -9.68 6.09
N ASP A 164 16.71 -9.87 6.48
CA ASP A 164 17.34 -9.31 7.69
C ASP A 164 16.57 -9.62 8.99
N GLY A 165 15.87 -10.76 9.02
CA GLY A 165 15.04 -11.15 10.16
C GLY A 165 13.63 -10.57 10.16
N TYR A 166 13.18 -9.91 9.08
CA TYR A 166 11.85 -9.27 9.02
C TYR A 166 11.02 -9.74 7.81
N PRO A 167 9.69 -9.85 7.96
CA PRO A 167 8.76 -10.09 6.85
C PRO A 167 8.55 -8.78 6.05
N ARG A 168 9.27 -8.64 4.94
CA ARG A 168 9.29 -7.44 4.10
C ARG A 168 8.47 -7.63 2.83
N LEU A 169 7.95 -6.53 2.30
CA LEU A 169 7.43 -6.50 0.93
C LEU A 169 8.58 -6.31 -0.06
N VAL A 170 8.49 -6.95 -1.23
CA VAL A 170 9.52 -6.95 -2.28
C VAL A 170 8.88 -6.98 -3.66
N THR A 171 9.56 -6.46 -4.68
CA THR A 171 9.16 -6.67 -6.07
C THR A 171 9.44 -8.11 -6.51
N VAL A 172 8.53 -8.69 -7.29
CA VAL A 172 8.66 -10.04 -7.84
C VAL A 172 8.32 -10.02 -9.34
N ASP A 173 9.03 -10.84 -10.11
CA ASP A 173 8.86 -10.92 -11.57
C ASP A 173 7.82 -11.98 -11.98
N ASN A 174 7.49 -12.91 -11.09
CA ASN A 174 6.57 -14.01 -11.32
C ASN A 174 5.17 -13.66 -10.79
N ASP A 175 4.17 -13.73 -11.66
CA ASP A 175 2.76 -13.43 -11.36
C ASP A 175 2.11 -14.42 -10.38
N LYS A 176 2.84 -15.45 -9.95
CA LYS A 176 2.40 -16.39 -8.91
C LYS A 176 2.94 -16.06 -7.52
N ASP A 177 3.96 -15.20 -7.43
CA ASP A 177 4.67 -14.92 -6.18
C ASP A 177 4.21 -13.61 -5.50
N PHE A 178 3.20 -12.95 -6.08
CA PHE A 178 2.61 -11.75 -5.49
C PHE A 178 1.83 -12.06 -4.21
N ILE A 179 1.75 -11.07 -3.32
CA ILE A 179 0.84 -11.10 -2.18
C ILE A 179 -0.51 -10.51 -2.60
N PRO A 180 -1.62 -11.24 -2.43
CA PRO A 180 -2.94 -10.63 -2.57
C PRO A 180 -3.19 -9.65 -1.43
N PHE A 181 -3.88 -8.58 -1.74
CA PHE A 181 -4.23 -7.52 -0.80
C PHE A 181 -5.71 -7.20 -0.85
N VAL A 182 -6.25 -6.91 0.34
CA VAL A 182 -7.55 -6.27 0.52
C VAL A 182 -7.35 -4.94 1.23
N PHE A 183 -8.29 -4.02 1.03
CA PHE A 183 -8.29 -2.71 1.67
C PHE A 183 -9.42 -2.62 2.67
N ILE A 184 -9.13 -2.12 3.87
CA ILE A 184 -10.10 -1.94 4.95
C ILE A 184 -10.09 -0.48 5.35
N LYS A 185 -11.24 0.19 5.37
CA LYS A 185 -11.34 1.59 5.81
C LYS A 185 -10.84 1.72 7.25
N ALA A 186 -9.85 2.58 7.47
CA ALA A 186 -9.35 2.82 8.81
C ALA A 186 -10.33 3.72 9.57
N LYS A 187 -10.77 3.29 10.75
CA LYS A 187 -11.63 4.11 11.62
C LYS A 187 -10.89 5.38 12.03
N ALA A 188 -11.59 6.52 12.02
CA ALA A 188 -11.06 7.73 12.62
C ALA A 188 -10.85 7.49 14.12
N ASN A 189 -9.64 7.75 14.62
CA ASN A 189 -9.44 7.87 16.06
C ASN A 189 -10.20 9.12 16.51
N ILE A 190 -11.43 8.94 16.98
CA ILE A 190 -12.13 9.94 17.79
C ILE A 190 -11.39 9.93 19.13
N SER A 191 -10.35 10.75 19.23
CA SER A 191 -9.80 11.11 20.53
C SER A 191 -10.86 11.95 21.23
N PHE A 192 -11.58 11.35 22.18
CA PHE A 192 -12.27 12.12 23.20
C PHE A 192 -11.21 12.97 23.91
N TYR A 193 -11.16 14.26 23.59
CA TYR A 193 -10.54 15.23 24.46
C TYR A 193 -11.38 15.25 25.74
N ARG A 194 -10.97 14.48 26.75
CA ARG A 194 -11.33 14.81 28.13
C ARG A 194 -10.47 16.00 28.52
N SER A 195 -11.05 17.19 28.41
CA SER A 195 -10.62 18.35 29.19
C SER A 195 -10.69 17.96 30.67
N MET A 196 -9.53 18.01 31.35
CA MET A 196 -9.47 18.27 32.79
C MET A 196 -9.38 19.79 32.98
#